data_AF-A0A7S0QFY1-F1
#
_entry.id   AF-A0A7S0QFY1-F1
#
_cell.length_a   1.000
_cell.length_b   1.000
_cell.length_c   1.000
_cell.angle_alpha   90.00
_cell.angle_beta   90.00
_cell.angle_gamma   90.00
#
_symmetry.space_group_name_H-M   'P 1'
#
loop_
_entity.id
_entity.type
_entity.pdbx_description
1 polymer ?
#
loop_
_entity_poly.entity_id
_entity_poly.type
_entity_poly.pdbx_seq_one_letter_code
_entity_poly.pdbx_strand_id
1 'polypeptide(L)'
;VRIRNVPIDSTFLVQFVKEDDNLVTWQGNAPAMSSEFFSTLNIVSPNQIGSYFCNIFIGGAGVNTTLTFAYIVASNNSVRLISVQPSAIMTTTSVYGFGTVSPRTLVLISIANIPLDTDLKSIIITYEGGLSAGALAVDQMSICNSFSADCTRTNIAMLAPALDLPRELTFQISLFSSSTKDLTLKNSTSTTDPFLSFTLSYFQPCYYSSFCGSIFLMADVKLIQQSPATSPMCDIRFCVDPNRLPEPTVNELFPTEGPASGGTTVTLVVRNFPIVSINSVSINVGAGASQVKSNLVSYSELPGSSLSSSTSTMTFRTSSLPNGILNSPSRIRYTFVSSLGPIAKEVSILFQYTPVRVGLPIVTRLYPTAVLCGVNTMVSFQLQNFPKVTAQDSNKIIAQLDCVNSETFRAESVSFSDYESTTATVSVYANFSGRCPLKIYLEGYGQVNAAVVFLSFVDVPKPSVQFWFPRRGSSGTSMTVSTKYFDPHLKIDDFT
;
A
#
# COMPACT_ATOMS: atom_id res chain seq x y z
N VAL A 1 3.08 -24.72 -39.09
CA VAL A 1 4.43 -24.16 -39.35
C VAL A 1 4.34 -23.17 -40.50
N ARG A 2 5.03 -22.01 -40.44
CA ARG A 2 5.02 -21.00 -41.52
C ARG A 2 6.42 -20.91 -42.14
N ILE A 3 6.53 -21.23 -43.43
CA ILE A 3 7.82 -21.28 -44.15
C ILE A 3 7.84 -20.17 -45.20
N ARG A 4 8.96 -19.43 -45.31
CA ARG A 4 9.17 -18.37 -46.30
C ARG A 4 9.89 -18.92 -47.53
N ASN A 5 9.69 -18.29 -48.69
CA ASN A 5 10.44 -18.52 -49.94
C ASN A 5 10.35 -19.96 -50.47
N VAL A 6 9.16 -20.56 -50.43
CA VAL A 6 8.93 -21.90 -50.99
C VAL A 6 8.50 -21.80 -52.46
N PRO A 7 9.10 -22.54 -53.40
CA PRO A 7 8.65 -22.61 -54.80
C PRO A 7 7.16 -22.98 -54.95
N ILE A 8 6.52 -22.49 -56.03
CA ILE A 8 5.06 -22.55 -56.25
C ILE A 8 4.54 -24.00 -56.45
N ASP A 9 5.41 -24.97 -56.70
CA ASP A 9 5.04 -26.39 -56.91
C ASP A 9 5.78 -27.36 -55.95
N SER A 10 6.19 -26.88 -54.77
CA SER A 10 6.85 -27.74 -53.79
C SER A 10 5.91 -28.76 -53.16
N THR A 11 6.35 -30.01 -53.12
CA THR A 11 5.76 -31.08 -52.33
C THR A 11 6.37 -31.08 -50.93
N PHE A 12 5.53 -31.24 -49.91
CA PHE A 12 5.95 -31.26 -48.52
C PHE A 12 5.69 -32.64 -47.94
N LEU A 13 6.76 -33.31 -47.55
CA LEU A 13 6.70 -34.54 -46.77
C LEU A 13 7.12 -34.22 -45.34
N VAL A 14 6.24 -34.49 -44.39
CA VAL A 14 6.54 -34.29 -42.97
C VAL A 14 6.74 -35.65 -42.31
N GLN A 15 7.82 -35.77 -41.56
CA GLN A 15 8.21 -36.98 -40.85
C GLN A 15 8.50 -36.65 -39.39
N PHE A 16 7.86 -37.38 -38.47
CA PHE A 16 8.23 -37.34 -37.06
C PHE A 16 9.09 -38.56 -36.73
N VAL A 17 10.28 -38.30 -36.17
CA VAL A 17 11.21 -39.33 -35.73
C VAL A 17 11.31 -39.26 -34.22
N LYS A 18 10.96 -40.34 -33.51
CA LYS A 18 11.05 -40.36 -32.05
C LYS A 18 12.51 -40.43 -31.60
N GLU A 19 12.89 -39.58 -30.65
CA GLU A 19 14.28 -39.40 -30.22
C GLU A 19 14.90 -40.68 -29.63
N ASP A 20 14.11 -41.50 -28.95
CA ASP A 20 14.61 -42.69 -28.23
C ASP A 20 14.90 -43.89 -29.14
N ASP A 21 14.18 -44.03 -30.26
CA ASP A 21 14.19 -45.25 -31.07
C ASP A 21 14.56 -45.02 -32.56
N ASN A 22 14.81 -43.76 -32.96
CA ASN A 22 14.97 -43.35 -34.37
C ASN A 22 13.85 -43.86 -35.31
N LEU A 23 12.71 -44.24 -34.73
CA LEU A 23 11.58 -44.79 -35.44
C LEU A 23 10.72 -43.66 -36.01
N VAL A 24 10.41 -43.79 -37.29
CA VAL A 24 9.50 -42.91 -38.01
C VAL A 24 8.09 -43.22 -37.52
N THR A 25 7.53 -42.37 -36.68
CA THR A 25 6.23 -42.62 -36.05
C THR A 25 5.07 -42.12 -36.90
N TRP A 26 5.31 -41.17 -37.81
CA TRP A 26 4.30 -40.67 -38.72
C TRP A 26 4.94 -40.03 -39.96
N GLN A 27 4.32 -40.26 -41.12
CA GLN A 27 4.70 -39.67 -42.40
C GLN A 27 3.44 -39.26 -43.16
N GLY A 28 3.36 -38.01 -43.61
CA GLY A 28 2.19 -37.51 -44.32
C GLY A 28 2.51 -36.36 -45.26
N ASN A 29 1.69 -36.24 -46.31
CA ASN A 29 1.72 -35.08 -47.20
C ASN A 29 0.97 -33.93 -46.53
N ALA A 30 1.62 -32.78 -46.41
CA ALA A 30 0.99 -31.59 -45.85
C ALA A 30 0.49 -30.68 -46.99
N PRO A 31 -0.84 -30.47 -47.15
CA PRO A 31 -1.35 -29.57 -48.17
C PRO A 31 -0.90 -28.14 -47.85
N ALA A 32 -0.25 -27.49 -48.82
CA ALA A 32 0.18 -26.11 -48.69
C ALA A 32 -0.93 -25.16 -49.17
N MET A 33 -1.30 -24.20 -48.34
CA MET A 33 -1.97 -22.99 -48.82
C MET A 33 -0.88 -22.01 -49.24
N SER A 34 -0.71 -21.82 -50.55
CA SER A 34 0.30 -20.90 -51.10
C SER A 34 -0.23 -19.47 -51.11
N SER A 35 0.63 -18.56 -50.66
CA SER A 35 0.59 -17.13 -50.97
C SER A 35 1.96 -16.76 -51.54
N GLU A 36 2.09 -15.68 -52.31
CA GLU A 36 3.30 -15.31 -53.08
C GLU A 36 4.62 -15.30 -52.27
N PHE A 37 4.59 -15.31 -50.93
CA PHE A 37 5.77 -15.27 -50.06
C PHE A 37 5.84 -16.32 -48.94
N PHE A 38 4.73 -17.03 -48.67
CA PHE A 38 4.65 -17.96 -47.54
C PHE A 38 3.76 -19.17 -47.84
N SER A 39 4.21 -20.35 -47.38
CA SER A 39 3.38 -21.54 -47.26
C SER A 39 3.11 -21.82 -45.79
N THR A 40 1.84 -21.96 -45.42
CA THR A 40 1.44 -22.44 -44.08
C THR A 40 1.13 -23.92 -44.17
N LEU A 41 1.85 -24.72 -43.38
CA LEU A 41 1.65 -26.16 -43.27
C LEU A 41 0.85 -26.45 -42.00
N ASN A 42 -0.31 -27.09 -42.18
CA ASN A 42 -1.07 -27.70 -41.09
C ASN A 42 -0.54 -29.12 -40.90
N ILE A 43 0.18 -29.33 -39.81
CA ILE A 43 0.82 -30.61 -39.48
C ILE A 43 0.05 -31.22 -38.32
N VAL A 44 -0.44 -32.44 -38.49
CA VAL A 44 -1.04 -33.22 -37.39
C VAL A 44 0.07 -33.91 -36.64
N SER A 45 0.13 -33.71 -35.32
CA SER A 45 1.16 -34.32 -34.48
C SER A 45 0.93 -35.83 -34.30
N PRO A 46 1.99 -36.61 -33.99
CA PRO A 46 1.86 -38.01 -33.60
C PRO A 46 0.92 -38.18 -32.40
N ASN A 47 0.20 -39.30 -32.33
CA ASN A 47 -0.71 -39.61 -31.22
C ASN A 47 0.02 -40.16 -29.96
N GLN A 48 1.31 -40.46 -30.08
CA GLN A 48 2.11 -41.03 -28.99
C GLN A 48 2.89 -39.92 -28.27
N ILE A 49 2.88 -39.97 -26.95
CA ILE A 49 3.66 -39.06 -26.10
C ILE A 49 5.16 -39.33 -26.28
N GLY A 50 5.97 -38.27 -26.36
CA GLY A 50 7.43 -38.37 -26.46
C GLY A 50 8.08 -37.15 -27.11
N SER A 51 9.41 -37.15 -27.10
CA SER A 51 10.23 -36.20 -27.86
C SER A 51 10.44 -36.69 -29.29
N TYR A 52 10.23 -35.80 -30.25
CA TYR A 52 10.35 -36.07 -31.68
C TYR A 52 11.23 -35.02 -32.35
N PHE A 53 11.97 -35.44 -33.37
CA PHE A 53 12.48 -34.54 -34.40
C PHE A 53 11.45 -34.49 -35.54
N CYS A 54 10.90 -33.32 -35.80
CA CYS A 54 10.03 -33.08 -36.94
C CYS A 54 10.89 -32.67 -38.13
N ASN A 55 10.97 -33.54 -39.14
CA ASN A 55 11.66 -33.32 -40.40
C ASN A 55 10.64 -32.95 -41.46
N ILE A 56 10.74 -31.76 -42.02
CA ILE A 56 9.95 -31.31 -43.16
C ILE A 56 10.84 -31.36 -44.40
N PHE A 57 10.60 -32.32 -45.28
CA PHE A 57 11.24 -32.39 -46.59
C PHE A 57 10.42 -31.57 -47.58
N ILE A 58 11.11 -30.65 -48.25
CA ILE A 58 10.54 -29.77 -49.27
C ILE A 58 11.17 -30.20 -50.59
N GLY A 59 10.37 -30.76 -51.50
CA GLY A 59 10.81 -31.24 -52.81
C GLY A 59 10.18 -30.44 -53.95
N GLY A 60 10.99 -29.86 -54.83
CA GLY A 60 10.54 -29.17 -56.04
C GLY A 60 11.69 -28.92 -57.04
N ALA A 61 11.38 -28.89 -58.34
CA ALA A 61 12.25 -28.52 -59.48
C ALA A 61 13.79 -28.59 -59.27
N GLY A 62 14.30 -29.72 -58.78
CA GLY A 62 15.74 -29.98 -58.63
C GLY A 62 16.40 -29.59 -57.30
N VAL A 63 15.67 -29.09 -56.29
CA VAL A 63 16.22 -28.78 -54.95
C VAL A 63 15.40 -29.48 -53.86
N ASN A 64 16.08 -30.30 -53.05
CA ASN A 64 15.51 -30.91 -51.85
C ASN A 64 16.12 -30.26 -50.62
N THR A 65 15.29 -29.70 -49.74
CA THR A 65 15.71 -29.13 -48.45
C THR A 65 14.95 -29.77 -47.31
N THR A 66 15.66 -30.04 -46.21
CA THR A 66 15.07 -30.60 -44.99
C THR A 66 15.17 -29.59 -43.86
N LEU A 67 14.04 -29.30 -43.21
CA LEU A 67 14.00 -28.53 -41.97
C LEU A 67 13.77 -29.47 -40.80
N THR A 68 14.64 -29.42 -39.81
CA THR A 68 14.54 -30.24 -38.60
C THR A 68 14.38 -29.35 -37.39
N PHE A 69 13.38 -29.63 -36.55
CA PHE A 69 13.22 -28.99 -35.25
C PHE A 69 12.69 -29.98 -34.22
N ALA A 70 13.05 -29.76 -32.96
CA ALA A 70 12.55 -30.56 -31.84
C ALA A 70 11.05 -30.26 -31.60
N TYR A 71 10.27 -31.31 -31.37
CA TYR A 71 8.84 -31.25 -31.13
C TYR A 71 8.46 -32.28 -30.05
N ILE A 72 7.77 -31.84 -29.00
CA ILE A 72 7.36 -32.73 -27.90
C ILE A 72 5.84 -32.93 -27.98
N VAL A 73 5.40 -34.18 -28.10
CA VAL A 73 3.99 -34.55 -27.89
C VAL A 73 3.83 -34.89 -26.42
N ALA A 74 3.12 -34.05 -25.68
CA ALA A 74 2.85 -34.26 -24.26
C ALA A 74 1.40 -34.69 -24.02
N SER A 75 1.12 -35.33 -22.87
CA SER A 75 -0.26 -35.58 -22.47
C SER A 75 -0.97 -34.26 -22.17
N ASN A 76 -2.25 -34.16 -22.51
CA ASN A 76 -3.05 -32.95 -22.29
C ASN A 76 -3.13 -32.51 -20.80
N ASN A 77 -2.75 -33.39 -19.86
CA ASN A 77 -2.91 -33.19 -18.42
C ASN A 77 -1.56 -33.16 -17.66
N SER A 78 -0.42 -33.22 -18.36
CA SER A 78 0.90 -33.16 -17.70
C SER A 78 1.28 -31.73 -17.36
N VAL A 79 1.82 -31.51 -16.15
CA VAL A 79 2.37 -30.23 -15.75
C VAL A 79 3.61 -29.93 -16.61
N ARG A 80 3.67 -28.73 -17.21
CA ARG A 80 4.80 -28.35 -18.06
C ARG A 80 5.12 -26.87 -18.01
N LEU A 81 6.40 -26.56 -18.18
CA LEU A 81 6.85 -25.19 -18.38
C LEU A 81 6.42 -24.71 -19.77
N ILE A 82 5.72 -23.58 -19.82
CA ILE A 82 5.37 -22.90 -21.08
C ILE A 82 6.45 -21.87 -21.41
N SER A 83 6.80 -21.02 -20.44
CA SER A 83 7.80 -19.97 -20.64
C SER A 83 8.35 -19.45 -19.32
N VAL A 84 9.59 -18.95 -19.38
CA VAL A 84 10.22 -18.19 -18.30
C VAL A 84 10.67 -16.85 -18.89
N GLN A 85 10.24 -15.75 -18.29
CA GLN A 85 10.58 -14.41 -18.75
C GLN A 85 11.06 -13.53 -17.58
N PRO A 86 12.22 -12.87 -17.72
CA PRO A 86 13.19 -13.00 -18.81
C PRO A 86 13.95 -14.33 -18.75
N SER A 87 14.46 -14.81 -19.88
CA SER A 87 15.28 -16.04 -19.97
C SER A 87 16.73 -15.86 -19.51
N ALA A 88 17.18 -14.61 -19.46
CA ALA A 88 18.51 -14.23 -19.01
C ALA A 88 18.43 -13.00 -18.10
N ILE A 89 19.25 -13.00 -17.06
CA ILE A 89 19.26 -11.97 -16.01
C ILE A 89 20.68 -11.53 -15.73
N MET A 90 20.85 -10.25 -15.40
CA MET A 90 22.18 -9.73 -15.09
C MET A 90 22.63 -10.10 -13.67
N THR A 91 23.94 -10.31 -13.51
CA THR A 91 24.60 -10.37 -12.20
C THR A 91 24.63 -8.99 -11.52
N THR A 92 25.12 -8.94 -10.28
CA THR A 92 25.42 -7.67 -9.61
C THR A 92 26.38 -6.84 -10.47
N THR A 93 26.22 -5.52 -10.42
CA THR A 93 27.09 -4.59 -11.12
C THR A 93 27.54 -3.48 -10.19
N SER A 94 28.73 -2.92 -10.41
CA SER A 94 29.19 -1.76 -9.66
C SER A 94 28.92 -0.48 -10.45
N VAL A 95 28.29 0.48 -9.77
CA VAL A 95 28.09 1.81 -10.32
C VAL A 95 28.86 2.84 -9.50
N TYR A 96 29.68 3.65 -10.19
CA TYR A 96 30.52 4.66 -9.54
C TYR A 96 29.66 5.63 -8.72
N GLY A 97 30.00 5.80 -7.44
CA GLY A 97 29.25 6.63 -6.49
C GLY A 97 28.08 5.92 -5.79
N PHE A 98 27.74 4.68 -6.19
CA PHE A 98 26.62 3.91 -5.62
C PHE A 98 27.02 2.54 -5.08
N GLY A 99 28.23 2.07 -5.40
CA GLY A 99 28.71 0.75 -4.98
C GLY A 99 28.06 -0.38 -5.77
N THR A 100 27.87 -1.52 -5.12
CA THR A 100 27.30 -2.72 -5.75
C THR A 100 25.78 -2.60 -5.83
N VAL A 101 25.27 -2.67 -7.05
CA VAL A 101 23.86 -2.70 -7.39
C VAL A 101 23.46 -4.16 -7.55
N SER A 102 22.59 -4.62 -6.65
CA SER A 102 21.97 -5.95 -6.74
C SER A 102 20.59 -5.82 -7.39
N PRO A 103 20.44 -6.17 -8.67
CA PRO A 103 19.15 -6.10 -9.35
C PRO A 103 18.17 -7.08 -8.73
N ARG A 104 16.91 -6.66 -8.56
CA ARG A 104 15.81 -7.54 -8.15
C ARG A 104 14.97 -7.84 -9.37
N THR A 105 15.39 -8.82 -10.16
CA THR A 105 14.69 -9.14 -11.40
C THR A 105 13.45 -9.97 -11.11
N LEU A 106 12.29 -9.44 -11.50
CA LEU A 106 11.04 -10.19 -11.52
C LEU A 106 11.10 -11.23 -12.64
N VAL A 107 10.90 -12.50 -12.28
CA VAL A 107 10.81 -13.62 -13.22
C VAL A 107 9.38 -14.14 -13.22
N LEU A 108 8.77 -14.13 -14.40
CA LEU A 108 7.45 -14.66 -14.66
C LEU A 108 7.58 -16.06 -15.28
N ILE A 109 7.01 -17.04 -14.61
CA ILE A 109 7.05 -18.44 -14.99
C ILE A 109 5.62 -18.84 -15.36
N SER A 110 5.38 -19.15 -16.62
CA SER A 110 4.09 -19.65 -17.09
C SER A 110 4.12 -21.17 -17.16
N ILE A 111 3.16 -21.80 -16.50
CA ILE A 111 3.08 -23.27 -16.37
C ILE A 111 1.69 -23.72 -16.80
N ALA A 112 1.64 -24.82 -17.56
CA ALA A 112 0.41 -25.48 -17.95
C ALA A 112 0.03 -26.62 -16.98
N ASN A 113 -1.26 -26.85 -16.83
CA ASN A 113 -1.88 -27.99 -16.14
C ASN A 113 -1.54 -28.08 -14.64
N ILE A 114 -1.24 -26.95 -13.98
CA ILE A 114 -1.17 -26.87 -12.52
C ILE A 114 -2.58 -27.04 -11.92
N PRO A 115 -2.74 -27.77 -10.79
CA PRO A 115 -4.03 -27.91 -10.09
C PRO A 115 -4.69 -26.58 -9.73
N LEU A 116 -6.01 -26.51 -9.88
CA LEU A 116 -6.82 -25.28 -9.77
C LEU A 116 -6.89 -24.67 -8.35
N ASP A 117 -6.39 -25.36 -7.32
CA ASP A 117 -6.41 -24.88 -5.91
C ASP A 117 -5.01 -24.59 -5.35
N THR A 118 -4.06 -24.26 -6.22
CA THR A 118 -2.68 -23.99 -5.81
C THR A 118 -2.57 -22.59 -5.18
N ASP A 119 -2.53 -22.52 -3.85
CA ASP A 119 -2.30 -21.27 -3.10
C ASP A 119 -0.80 -20.89 -3.11
N LEU A 120 -0.49 -19.60 -2.90
CA LEU A 120 0.86 -19.04 -2.80
C LEU A 120 1.75 -19.82 -1.81
N LYS A 121 1.16 -20.32 -0.71
CA LYS A 121 1.86 -21.09 0.33
C LYS A 121 2.20 -22.51 -0.07
N SER A 122 1.57 -23.03 -1.12
CA SER A 122 1.78 -24.39 -1.60
C SER A 122 2.90 -24.50 -2.64
N ILE A 123 3.40 -23.38 -3.17
CA ILE A 123 4.51 -23.37 -4.13
C ILE A 123 5.82 -23.09 -3.40
N ILE A 124 6.77 -24.01 -3.56
CA ILE A 124 8.14 -23.84 -3.07
C ILE A 124 9.05 -23.82 -4.30
N ILE A 125 9.83 -22.75 -4.44
CA ILE A 125 10.84 -22.63 -5.48
C ILE A 125 12.20 -22.69 -4.79
N THR A 126 12.96 -23.74 -5.07
CA THR A 126 14.31 -23.93 -4.55
C THR A 126 15.36 -23.76 -5.65
N TYR A 127 16.56 -23.40 -5.24
CA TYR A 127 17.76 -23.39 -6.08
C TYR A 127 18.96 -23.93 -5.28
N GLU A 128 20.12 -24.03 -5.93
CA GLU A 128 21.37 -24.62 -5.39
C GLU A 128 21.53 -24.49 -3.86
N GLY A 129 21.80 -25.62 -3.19
CA GLY A 129 21.99 -25.66 -1.73
C GLY A 129 20.70 -25.65 -0.91
N GLY A 130 19.53 -25.77 -1.53
CA GLY A 130 18.24 -25.83 -0.83
C GLY A 130 17.70 -24.46 -0.41
N LEU A 131 18.26 -23.38 -0.96
CA LEU A 131 17.80 -22.01 -0.73
C LEU A 131 16.46 -21.79 -1.45
N SER A 132 15.57 -21.03 -0.83
CA SER A 132 14.22 -20.76 -1.34
C SER A 132 14.11 -19.36 -1.93
N ALA A 133 13.58 -19.27 -3.15
CA ALA A 133 13.19 -18.02 -3.80
C ALA A 133 11.65 -17.93 -3.72
N GLY A 134 11.12 -17.45 -2.59
CA GLY A 134 9.66 -17.45 -2.36
C GLY A 134 8.85 -16.86 -3.53
N ALA A 135 7.70 -17.48 -3.82
CA ALA A 135 6.77 -16.98 -4.82
C ALA A 135 6.11 -15.68 -4.33
N LEU A 136 6.06 -14.66 -5.19
CA LEU A 136 5.46 -13.37 -4.91
C LEU A 136 3.96 -13.33 -5.25
N ALA A 137 3.59 -13.96 -6.37
CA ALA A 137 2.22 -14.01 -6.86
C ALA A 137 1.99 -15.29 -7.66
N VAL A 138 0.75 -15.78 -7.65
CA VAL A 138 0.30 -16.96 -8.40
C VAL A 138 -1.04 -16.60 -9.02
N ASP A 139 -1.06 -16.39 -10.33
CA ASP A 139 -2.24 -15.96 -11.08
C ASP A 139 -2.69 -17.04 -12.05
N GLN A 140 -3.95 -17.47 -11.93
CA GLN A 140 -4.56 -18.39 -12.89
C GLN A 140 -5.13 -17.61 -14.08
N MET A 141 -4.65 -17.91 -15.29
CA MET A 141 -4.95 -17.15 -16.50
C MET A 141 -6.11 -17.71 -17.33
N SER A 142 -6.37 -19.01 -17.30
CA SER A 142 -7.39 -19.62 -18.15
C SER A 142 -7.90 -20.94 -17.58
N ILE A 143 -9.23 -21.14 -17.68
CA ILE A 143 -9.92 -22.42 -17.51
C ILE A 143 -10.66 -22.67 -18.83
N CYS A 144 -10.15 -23.58 -19.65
CA CYS A 144 -10.84 -23.96 -20.89
C CYS A 144 -11.76 -25.19 -20.67
N ASN A 145 -12.73 -25.40 -21.57
CA ASN A 145 -13.53 -26.63 -21.58
C ASN A 145 -12.64 -27.85 -21.85
N SER A 146 -12.98 -28.98 -21.23
CA SER A 146 -12.21 -30.23 -21.03
C SER A 146 -11.57 -30.92 -22.26
N PHE A 147 -11.61 -30.31 -23.45
CA PHE A 147 -11.07 -30.86 -24.70
C PHE A 147 -9.89 -30.08 -25.30
N SER A 148 -9.44 -28.99 -24.69
CA SER A 148 -8.22 -28.28 -25.14
C SER A 148 -6.96 -28.74 -24.39
N ALA A 149 -5.83 -28.90 -25.08
CA ALA A 149 -4.54 -29.01 -24.39
C ALA A 149 -4.23 -27.71 -23.62
N ASP A 150 -3.56 -27.80 -22.47
CA ASP A 150 -3.24 -26.67 -21.57
C ASP A 150 -4.47 -25.96 -21.00
N CYS A 151 -5.45 -26.73 -20.53
CA CYS A 151 -6.70 -26.20 -20.00
C CYS A 151 -6.51 -25.23 -18.83
N THR A 152 -5.49 -25.45 -17.99
CA THR A 152 -5.15 -24.55 -16.89
C THR A 152 -3.79 -23.92 -17.13
N ARG A 153 -3.71 -22.59 -17.05
CA ARG A 153 -2.46 -21.84 -17.14
C ARG A 153 -2.27 -21.03 -15.88
N THR A 154 -1.11 -21.19 -15.26
CA THR A 154 -0.75 -20.47 -14.04
C THR A 154 0.53 -19.69 -14.29
N ASN A 155 0.50 -18.41 -13.95
CA ASN A 155 1.68 -17.57 -13.88
C ASN A 155 2.16 -17.53 -12.44
N ILE A 156 3.44 -17.84 -12.23
CA ILE A 156 4.12 -17.69 -10.95
C ILE A 156 5.13 -16.57 -11.11
N ALA A 157 5.05 -15.56 -10.24
CA ALA A 157 6.02 -14.48 -10.16
C ALA A 157 6.99 -14.73 -9.02
N MET A 158 8.29 -14.59 -9.27
CA MET A 158 9.34 -14.69 -8.25
C MET A 158 10.40 -13.60 -8.44
N LEU A 159 11.17 -13.31 -7.38
CA LEU A 159 12.39 -12.51 -7.51
C LEU A 159 13.58 -13.45 -7.64
N ALA A 160 14.34 -13.30 -8.72
CA ALA A 160 15.59 -14.01 -8.86
C ALA A 160 16.62 -13.51 -7.83
N PRO A 161 17.43 -14.40 -7.24
CA PRO A 161 18.51 -14.01 -6.34
C PRO A 161 19.59 -13.22 -7.10
N ALA A 162 20.21 -12.26 -6.42
CA ALA A 162 21.36 -11.56 -6.99
C ALA A 162 22.61 -12.46 -6.91
N LEU A 163 23.33 -12.61 -8.02
CA LEU A 163 24.59 -13.34 -8.10
C LEU A 163 25.72 -12.42 -8.52
N ASP A 164 26.93 -12.66 -8.04
CA ASP A 164 28.10 -11.84 -8.39
C ASP A 164 28.81 -12.28 -9.67
N LEU A 165 28.68 -13.55 -10.04
CA LEU A 165 29.37 -14.15 -11.18
C LEU A 165 28.38 -14.71 -12.22
N PRO A 166 28.70 -14.60 -13.51
CA PRO A 166 27.86 -15.15 -14.58
C PRO A 166 27.89 -16.67 -14.52
N ARG A 167 26.71 -17.28 -14.54
CA ARG A 167 26.52 -18.74 -14.51
C ARG A 167 25.08 -19.10 -14.83
N GLU A 168 24.86 -20.36 -15.14
CA GLU A 168 23.51 -20.91 -15.18
C GLU A 168 23.09 -21.36 -13.78
N LEU A 169 21.87 -21.02 -13.37
CA LEU A 169 21.31 -21.44 -12.11
C LEU A 169 20.04 -22.25 -12.36
N THR A 170 20.03 -23.49 -11.89
CA THR A 170 18.86 -24.37 -11.99
C THR A 170 17.94 -24.14 -10.80
N PHE A 171 16.68 -23.88 -11.12
CA PHE A 171 15.58 -23.76 -10.18
C PHE A 171 14.71 -25.01 -10.25
N GLN A 172 14.16 -25.36 -9.10
CA GLN A 172 13.28 -26.50 -8.91
C GLN A 172 12.00 -26.00 -8.26
N ILE A 173 10.86 -26.40 -8.82
CA ILE A 173 9.54 -26.06 -8.28
C ILE A 173 8.93 -27.33 -7.72
N SER A 174 8.52 -27.28 -6.46
CA SER A 174 7.79 -28.32 -5.76
C SER A 174 6.46 -27.79 -5.23
N LEU A 175 5.48 -28.69 -5.11
CA LEU A 175 4.18 -28.42 -4.50
C LEU A 175 4.14 -29.02 -3.11
N PHE A 176 3.81 -28.20 -2.13
CA PHE A 176 3.51 -28.63 -0.77
C PHE A 176 1.99 -28.78 -0.63
N SER A 177 1.49 -30.03 -0.70
CA SER A 177 0.08 -30.32 -0.41
C SER A 177 -0.07 -30.77 1.05
N SER A 178 -0.82 -30.00 1.85
CA SER A 178 -1.29 -30.46 3.17
C SER A 178 -2.56 -31.30 3.09
N SER A 179 -3.18 -31.42 1.92
CA SER A 179 -4.42 -32.18 1.72
C SER A 179 -4.10 -33.51 1.02
N THR A 180 -4.44 -34.60 1.68
CA THR A 180 -4.23 -35.99 1.23
C THR A 180 -5.15 -36.41 0.06
N LYS A 181 -5.82 -35.47 -0.62
CA LYS A 181 -7.01 -35.83 -1.40
C LYS A 181 -6.88 -35.93 -2.91
N ASP A 182 -5.83 -35.46 -3.57
CA ASP A 182 -5.69 -35.67 -5.03
C ASP A 182 -4.24 -35.62 -5.53
N LEU A 183 -3.38 -36.50 -5.00
CA LEU A 183 -2.07 -36.79 -5.59
C LEU A 183 -2.20 -37.91 -6.62
N THR A 184 -2.79 -37.59 -7.78
CA THR A 184 -2.61 -38.37 -9.01
C THR A 184 -1.50 -37.80 -9.91
N LEU A 185 -0.55 -37.06 -9.35
CA LEU A 185 0.80 -36.90 -9.92
C LEU A 185 1.63 -38.15 -9.58
N LYS A 186 1.32 -39.28 -10.24
CA LYS A 186 2.12 -40.51 -10.14
C LYS A 186 3.50 -40.28 -10.76
N ASN A 187 4.48 -39.98 -9.91
CA ASN A 187 5.88 -40.50 -9.94
C ASN A 187 6.79 -39.84 -8.89
N SER A 188 6.24 -39.39 -7.75
CA SER A 188 7.02 -38.74 -6.69
C SER A 188 6.62 -39.33 -5.34
N THR A 189 7.50 -40.13 -4.75
CA THR A 189 7.28 -40.80 -3.45
C THR A 189 7.60 -39.90 -2.25
N SER A 190 8.04 -38.65 -2.46
CA SER A 190 8.20 -37.65 -1.40
C SER A 190 7.29 -36.45 -1.65
N THR A 191 6.71 -35.89 -0.58
CA THR A 191 5.85 -34.68 -0.62
C THR A 191 6.64 -33.38 -0.91
N THR A 192 7.87 -33.51 -1.42
CA THR A 192 8.81 -32.41 -1.71
C THR A 192 9.59 -32.60 -3.01
N ASP A 193 9.37 -33.67 -3.78
CA ASP A 193 10.13 -33.85 -5.02
C ASP A 193 9.71 -32.76 -6.04
N PRO A 194 10.69 -32.16 -6.74
CA PRO A 194 10.39 -31.13 -7.72
C PRO A 194 9.67 -31.74 -8.92
N PHE A 195 8.50 -31.18 -9.27
CA PHE A 195 7.74 -31.60 -10.44
C PHE A 195 8.17 -30.84 -11.71
N LEU A 196 8.92 -29.75 -11.55
CA LEU A 196 9.41 -28.94 -12.66
C LEU A 196 10.80 -28.37 -12.34
N SER A 197 11.68 -28.37 -13.32
CA SER A 197 12.96 -27.65 -13.26
C SER A 197 13.09 -26.70 -14.45
N PHE A 198 13.77 -25.60 -14.22
CA PHE A 198 14.13 -24.65 -15.27
C PHE A 198 15.46 -23.99 -14.95
N THR A 199 16.12 -23.45 -15.97
CA THR A 199 17.44 -22.83 -15.84
C THR A 199 17.33 -21.36 -16.18
N LEU A 200 17.92 -20.50 -15.36
CA LEU A 200 18.12 -19.09 -15.69
C LEU A 200 19.60 -18.84 -15.97
N SER A 201 19.87 -18.17 -17.09
CA SER A 201 21.24 -17.75 -17.43
C SER A 201 21.55 -16.40 -16.79
N TYR A 202 22.59 -16.35 -15.98
CA TYR A 202 23.14 -15.11 -15.45
C TYR A 202 24.29 -14.64 -16.33
N PHE A 203 24.19 -13.42 -16.84
CA PHE A 203 25.24 -12.81 -17.65
C PHE A 203 25.89 -11.64 -16.92
N GLN A 204 27.15 -11.37 -17.27
CA GLN A 204 27.85 -10.20 -16.78
C GLN A 204 27.28 -8.95 -17.47
N PRO A 205 26.76 -7.97 -16.71
CA PRO A 205 26.19 -6.77 -17.28
C PRO A 205 27.26 -5.88 -17.90
N CYS A 206 26.83 -5.00 -18.81
CA CYS A 206 27.65 -3.88 -19.26
C CYS A 206 28.18 -3.08 -18.07
N TYR A 207 29.42 -2.61 -18.18
CA TYR A 207 30.00 -1.67 -17.22
C TYR A 207 29.46 -0.26 -17.46
N TYR A 208 28.23 -0.01 -17.00
CA TYR A 208 27.49 1.23 -17.24
C TYR A 208 28.21 2.49 -16.75
N SER A 209 29.07 2.39 -15.74
CA SER A 209 29.89 3.51 -15.27
C SER A 209 30.81 4.05 -16.38
N SER A 210 31.60 3.20 -17.03
CA SER A 210 32.47 3.65 -18.14
C SER A 210 31.68 3.90 -19.41
N PHE A 211 30.68 3.06 -19.71
CA PHE A 211 29.88 3.22 -20.93
C PHE A 211 29.15 4.57 -20.94
N CYS A 212 28.36 4.88 -19.91
CA CYS A 212 27.69 6.18 -19.82
C CYS A 212 28.71 7.33 -19.68
N GLY A 213 29.79 7.13 -18.91
CA GLY A 213 30.84 8.13 -18.74
C GLY A 213 31.53 8.52 -20.06
N SER A 214 31.70 7.58 -20.99
CA SER A 214 32.32 7.83 -22.31
C SER A 214 31.51 8.79 -23.19
N ILE A 215 30.22 8.96 -22.90
CA ILE A 215 29.29 9.86 -23.59
C ILE A 215 28.83 11.02 -22.69
N PHE A 216 29.58 11.30 -21.61
CA PHE A 216 29.27 12.37 -20.63
C PHE A 216 27.91 12.23 -19.93
N LEU A 217 27.39 11.00 -19.84
CA LEU A 217 26.19 10.67 -19.09
C LEU A 217 26.55 9.88 -17.83
N MET A 218 25.55 9.70 -16.96
CA MET A 218 25.67 8.93 -15.73
C MET A 218 24.76 7.70 -15.80
N ALA A 219 25.15 6.61 -15.14
CA ALA A 219 24.30 5.42 -15.07
C ALA A 219 23.06 5.67 -14.19
N ASP A 220 21.88 5.33 -14.71
CA ASP A 220 20.61 5.36 -14.00
C ASP A 220 20.48 4.11 -13.11
N VAL A 221 21.09 4.19 -11.92
CA VAL A 221 21.11 3.10 -10.93
C VAL A 221 19.71 2.65 -10.55
N LYS A 222 18.76 3.58 -10.52
CA LYS A 222 17.39 3.31 -10.13
C LYS A 222 16.68 2.48 -11.20
N LEU A 223 16.85 2.85 -12.48
CA LEU A 223 16.35 2.03 -13.59
C LEU A 223 17.02 0.66 -13.62
N ILE A 224 18.34 0.57 -13.37
CA ILE A 224 19.06 -0.72 -13.31
C ILE A 224 18.51 -1.61 -12.17
N GLN A 225 18.15 -1.04 -11.03
CA GLN A 225 17.58 -1.79 -9.90
C GLN A 225 16.15 -2.28 -10.17
N GLN A 226 15.32 -1.42 -10.76
CA GLN A 226 13.87 -1.66 -10.91
C GLN A 226 13.50 -2.35 -12.23
N SER A 227 14.30 -2.17 -13.27
CA SER A 227 14.10 -2.78 -14.59
C SER A 227 15.47 -3.17 -15.17
N PRO A 228 16.09 -4.21 -14.60
CA PRO A 228 17.44 -4.63 -14.99
C PRO A 228 17.53 -5.01 -16.47
N ALA A 229 18.73 -4.89 -17.04
CA ALA A 229 18.96 -5.31 -18.41
C ALA A 229 18.74 -6.82 -18.56
N THR A 230 18.22 -7.23 -19.72
CA THR A 230 17.98 -8.64 -20.09
C THR A 230 18.98 -9.13 -21.15
N SER A 231 19.96 -8.30 -21.52
CA SER A 231 21.02 -8.57 -22.49
C SER A 231 22.38 -8.08 -21.97
N PRO A 232 23.49 -8.75 -22.29
CA PRO A 232 24.84 -8.30 -21.93
C PRO A 232 25.28 -7.03 -22.69
N MET A 233 24.56 -6.63 -23.73
CA MET A 233 24.89 -5.44 -24.50
C MET A 233 24.59 -4.15 -23.70
N CYS A 234 25.49 -3.17 -23.80
CA CYS A 234 25.27 -1.85 -23.23
C CYS A 234 24.11 -1.14 -23.92
N ASP A 235 23.10 -0.75 -23.14
CA ASP A 235 21.95 0.01 -23.64
C ASP A 235 21.98 1.45 -23.09
N ILE A 236 21.92 2.44 -23.99
CA ILE A 236 21.93 3.86 -23.66
C ILE A 236 20.74 4.29 -22.80
N ARG A 237 19.65 3.52 -22.76
CA ARG A 237 18.49 3.80 -21.89
C ARG A 237 18.85 3.84 -20.40
N PHE A 238 19.93 3.17 -20.00
CA PHE A 238 20.43 3.16 -18.63
C PHE A 238 21.40 4.31 -18.36
N CYS A 239 21.56 5.24 -19.31
CA CYS A 239 22.34 6.44 -19.14
C CYS A 239 21.41 7.65 -19.06
N VAL A 240 21.68 8.54 -18.09
CA VAL A 240 20.91 9.74 -17.83
C VAL A 240 21.84 10.95 -17.77
N ASP A 241 21.38 12.08 -18.28
CA ASP A 241 22.09 13.36 -18.18
C ASP A 241 21.79 13.98 -16.80
N PRO A 242 22.79 14.10 -15.89
CA PRO A 242 22.57 14.65 -14.56
C PRO A 242 22.08 16.10 -14.59
N ASN A 243 22.38 16.86 -15.65
CA ASN A 243 21.96 18.26 -15.79
C ASN A 243 20.53 18.43 -16.31
N ARG A 244 19.92 17.36 -16.82
CA ARG A 244 18.54 17.37 -17.35
C ARG A 244 17.54 16.67 -16.43
N LEU A 245 17.97 16.31 -15.23
CA LEU A 245 17.07 15.71 -14.24
C LEU A 245 16.03 16.75 -13.77
N PRO A 246 14.73 16.41 -13.84
CA PRO A 246 13.68 17.31 -13.41
C PRO A 246 13.82 17.66 -11.92
N GLU A 247 13.33 18.84 -11.55
CA GLU A 247 13.28 19.22 -10.15
C GLU A 247 12.29 18.38 -9.37
N PRO A 248 12.59 18.03 -8.11
CA PRO A 248 11.65 17.31 -7.26
C PRO A 248 10.39 18.14 -6.97
N THR A 249 9.23 17.50 -6.96
CA THR A 249 7.96 18.15 -6.60
C THR A 249 7.22 17.36 -5.53
N VAL A 250 6.69 18.07 -4.54
CA VAL A 250 5.84 17.48 -3.51
C VAL A 250 4.43 17.35 -4.07
N ASN A 251 3.89 16.14 -4.00
CA ASN A 251 2.51 15.86 -4.42
C ASN A 251 1.58 15.88 -3.21
N GLU A 252 1.93 15.15 -2.16
CA GLU A 252 1.07 14.95 -1.00
C GLU A 252 1.88 14.89 0.29
N LEU A 253 1.28 15.37 1.39
CA LEU A 253 1.85 15.33 2.74
C LEU A 253 0.74 15.01 3.73
N PHE A 254 0.92 13.94 4.52
CA PHE A 254 -0.06 13.57 5.54
C PHE A 254 0.57 12.87 6.75
N PRO A 255 0.22 13.26 7.99
CA PRO A 255 -0.53 14.47 8.34
C PRO A 255 0.29 15.74 8.06
N THR A 256 -0.38 16.90 7.99
CA THR A 256 0.27 18.21 7.79
C THR A 256 0.62 18.92 9.10
N GLU A 257 0.20 18.35 10.24
CA GLU A 257 0.44 18.89 11.58
C GLU A 257 0.69 17.81 12.64
N GLY A 258 1.33 18.21 13.74
CA GLY A 258 1.67 17.32 14.86
C GLY A 258 2.25 18.07 16.07
N PRO A 259 2.36 17.44 17.25
CA PRO A 259 2.81 18.10 18.48
C PRO A 259 4.27 18.54 18.43
N ALA A 260 4.59 19.66 19.09
CA ALA A 260 5.95 20.20 19.24
C ALA A 260 6.94 19.23 19.90
N SER A 261 6.44 18.23 20.63
CA SER A 261 7.23 17.12 21.17
C SER A 261 7.79 16.19 20.10
N GLY A 262 7.33 16.30 18.85
CA GLY A 262 7.70 15.40 17.76
C GLY A 262 7.08 14.01 17.91
N GLY A 263 7.59 13.06 17.11
CA GLY A 263 7.16 11.66 17.12
C GLY A 263 6.04 11.31 16.14
N THR A 264 5.41 12.28 15.50
CA THR A 264 4.43 12.04 14.44
C THR A 264 5.10 11.39 13.24
N THR A 265 4.57 10.24 12.81
CA THR A 265 4.93 9.60 11.55
C THR A 265 4.20 10.32 10.41
N VAL A 266 4.96 10.81 9.44
CA VAL A 266 4.45 11.60 8.32
C VAL A 266 4.83 10.91 7.01
N THR A 267 3.83 10.76 6.15
CA THR A 267 3.94 10.26 4.79
C THR A 267 4.04 11.43 3.82
N LEU A 268 5.01 11.37 2.93
CA LEU A 268 5.31 12.36 1.90
C LEU A 268 5.37 11.66 0.55
N VAL A 269 4.50 12.05 -0.38
CA VAL A 269 4.57 11.62 -1.77
C VAL A 269 5.31 12.67 -2.56
N VAL A 270 6.42 12.28 -3.17
CA VAL A 270 7.30 13.16 -3.94
C VAL A 270 7.53 12.60 -5.34
N ARG A 271 7.61 13.48 -6.34
CA ARG A 271 8.04 13.12 -7.70
C ARG A 271 9.46 13.58 -7.95
N ASN A 272 10.17 12.83 -8.78
CA ASN A 272 11.51 13.15 -9.28
C ASN A 272 12.55 13.40 -8.18
N PHE A 273 12.31 12.88 -6.97
CA PHE A 273 13.29 12.92 -5.90
C PHE A 273 14.18 11.68 -5.99
N PRO A 274 15.50 11.85 -6.14
CA PRO A 274 16.37 10.74 -6.44
C PRO A 274 16.72 10.01 -5.15
N ILE A 275 16.05 8.89 -4.85
CA ILE A 275 16.29 8.06 -3.65
C ILE A 275 16.76 6.69 -4.10
N VAL A 276 17.87 6.21 -3.55
CA VAL A 276 18.38 4.84 -3.79
C VAL A 276 18.40 4.01 -2.51
N SER A 277 18.50 4.67 -1.36
CA SER A 277 18.40 4.03 -0.05
C SER A 277 17.93 5.04 1.00
N ILE A 278 17.49 4.54 2.16
CA ILE A 278 17.08 5.40 3.29
C ILE A 278 18.23 6.34 3.71
N ASN A 279 19.47 5.88 3.62
CA ASN A 279 20.66 6.63 4.02
C ASN A 279 21.08 7.71 3.00
N SER A 280 20.52 7.69 1.79
CA SER A 280 20.81 8.70 0.77
C SER A 280 20.07 10.02 0.97
N VAL A 281 19.10 10.06 1.89
CA VAL A 281 18.29 11.24 2.18
C VAL A 281 18.61 11.77 3.56
N SER A 282 18.95 13.05 3.63
CA SER A 282 19.06 13.79 4.88
C SER A 282 17.86 14.71 5.05
N ILE A 283 17.31 14.77 6.26
CA ILE A 283 16.16 15.62 6.58
C ILE A 283 16.60 16.67 7.58
N ASN A 284 16.55 17.92 7.15
CA ASN A 284 16.91 19.09 7.94
C ASN A 284 15.64 19.84 8.35
N VAL A 285 15.45 20.02 9.65
CA VAL A 285 14.27 20.67 10.24
C VAL A 285 14.67 22.05 10.75
N GLY A 286 14.02 23.10 10.26
CA GLY A 286 14.35 24.49 10.61
C GLY A 286 15.54 25.05 9.84
N ALA A 287 16.09 26.16 10.33
CA ALA A 287 17.20 26.88 9.70
C ALA A 287 18.20 27.41 10.76
N GLY A 288 19.44 27.65 10.35
CA GLY A 288 20.49 28.22 11.20
C GLY A 288 20.89 27.31 12.36
N ALA A 289 21.24 27.93 13.51
CA ALA A 289 21.72 27.22 14.70
C ALA A 289 20.67 26.33 15.40
N SER A 290 19.39 26.46 15.04
CA SER A 290 18.28 25.66 15.57
C SER A 290 17.90 24.50 14.65
N GLN A 291 18.73 24.20 13.66
CA GLN A 291 18.48 23.09 12.74
C GLN A 291 18.59 21.75 13.47
N VAL A 292 17.54 20.93 13.38
CA VAL A 292 17.50 19.58 13.93
C VAL A 292 17.50 18.59 12.78
N LYS A 293 18.24 17.47 12.91
CA LYS A 293 18.17 16.38 11.93
C LYS A 293 17.01 15.45 12.25
N SER A 294 16.31 15.01 11.20
CA SER A 294 15.29 13.97 11.25
C SER A 294 15.74 12.78 10.39
N ASN A 295 15.16 11.62 10.67
CA ASN A 295 15.48 10.38 9.96
C ASN A 295 14.29 9.96 9.10
N LEU A 296 14.62 9.55 7.87
CA LEU A 296 13.71 8.81 7.02
C LEU A 296 13.54 7.39 7.61
N VAL A 297 12.29 6.94 7.74
CA VAL A 297 11.95 5.64 8.34
C VAL A 297 11.82 4.57 7.26
N SER A 298 11.13 4.91 6.17
CA SER A 298 10.97 4.01 5.03
C SER A 298 10.72 4.81 3.76
N TYR A 299 10.95 4.15 2.62
CA TYR A 299 10.50 4.66 1.32
C TYR A 299 10.03 3.49 0.44
N SER A 300 9.14 3.79 -0.48
CA SER A 300 8.70 2.88 -1.53
C SER A 300 8.52 3.67 -2.83
N GLU A 301 8.63 3.00 -3.96
CA GLU A 301 8.55 3.62 -5.27
C GLU A 301 7.74 2.74 -6.21
N LEU A 302 7.16 3.36 -7.24
CA LEU A 302 6.46 2.62 -8.29
C LEU A 302 7.45 1.81 -9.14
N PRO A 303 7.09 0.58 -9.58
CA PRO A 303 7.91 -0.19 -10.50
C PRO A 303 8.23 0.58 -11.78
N GLY A 304 9.45 0.45 -12.29
CA GLY A 304 9.91 1.12 -13.51
C GLY A 304 10.27 2.59 -13.33
N SER A 305 10.35 3.08 -12.09
CA SER A 305 10.93 4.38 -11.79
C SER A 305 12.40 4.45 -12.21
N SER A 306 12.82 5.66 -12.57
CA SER A 306 14.19 6.00 -12.99
C SER A 306 14.65 7.25 -12.24
N LEU A 307 15.90 7.68 -12.42
CA LEU A 307 16.34 8.98 -11.90
C LEU A 307 15.64 10.15 -12.61
N SER A 308 15.26 9.98 -13.88
CA SER A 308 14.59 11.01 -14.68
C SER A 308 13.08 11.13 -14.44
N SER A 309 12.44 10.08 -13.93
CA SER A 309 11.01 10.05 -13.67
C SER A 309 10.71 9.03 -12.57
N SER A 310 10.24 9.52 -11.43
CA SER A 310 9.83 8.67 -10.32
C SER A 310 8.72 9.26 -9.51
N THR A 311 7.92 8.40 -8.87
CA THR A 311 7.03 8.78 -7.76
C THR A 311 7.38 7.90 -6.57
N SER A 312 7.74 8.54 -5.47
CA SER A 312 8.24 7.89 -4.28
C SER A 312 7.38 8.29 -3.09
N THR A 313 6.97 7.30 -2.30
CA THR A 313 6.30 7.50 -1.02
C THR A 313 7.34 7.34 0.08
N MET A 314 7.56 8.39 0.85
CA MET A 314 8.52 8.44 1.94
C MET A 314 7.79 8.57 3.27
N THR A 315 8.31 7.91 4.30
CA THR A 315 7.79 8.05 5.65
C THR A 315 8.90 8.51 6.57
N PHE A 316 8.70 9.60 7.31
CA PHE A 316 9.66 10.12 8.29
C PHE A 316 8.97 10.39 9.63
N ARG A 317 9.76 10.55 10.69
CA ARG A 317 9.23 10.95 12.00
C ARG A 317 9.63 12.39 12.30
N THR A 318 8.64 13.19 12.71
CA THR A 318 8.88 14.56 13.12
C THR A 318 9.82 14.63 14.32
N SER A 319 10.80 15.53 14.28
CA SER A 319 11.70 15.75 15.40
C SER A 319 11.01 16.59 16.48
N SER A 320 11.47 16.51 17.73
CA SER A 320 11.07 17.47 18.75
C SER A 320 11.68 18.84 18.43
N LEU A 321 10.94 19.92 18.69
CA LEU A 321 11.48 21.26 18.57
C LEU A 321 12.36 21.59 19.79
N PRO A 322 13.45 22.38 19.61
CA PRO A 322 14.20 22.94 20.73
C PRO A 322 13.24 23.68 21.68
N ASN A 323 13.28 23.33 22.97
CA ASN A 323 12.37 23.78 24.05
C ASN A 323 10.98 23.12 24.12
N GLY A 324 10.59 22.23 23.18
CA GLY A 324 9.47 21.28 23.28
C GLY A 324 8.06 21.85 23.53
N ILE A 325 7.94 23.15 23.79
CA ILE A 325 6.73 23.84 24.22
C ILE A 325 6.53 25.01 23.27
N LEU A 326 5.47 24.91 22.47
CA LEU A 326 4.95 26.03 21.71
C LEU A 326 3.70 26.54 22.43
N ASN A 327 3.56 27.87 22.54
CA ASN A 327 2.32 28.48 23.04
C ASN A 327 1.27 28.62 21.94
N SER A 328 1.70 28.65 20.67
CA SER A 328 0.84 28.76 19.50
C SER A 328 1.35 27.90 18.34
N PRO A 329 0.48 27.49 17.40
CA PRO A 329 0.90 26.74 16.22
C PRO A 329 1.98 27.46 15.44
N SER A 330 3.01 26.72 15.01
CA SER A 330 4.14 27.27 14.27
C SER A 330 4.48 26.40 13.06
N ARG A 331 4.64 27.00 11.89
CA ARG A 331 5.02 26.30 10.66
C ARG A 331 6.53 26.23 10.55
N ILE A 332 7.07 25.00 10.53
CA ILE A 332 8.50 24.75 10.43
C ILE A 332 8.80 24.11 9.09
N ARG A 333 9.88 24.58 8.45
CA ARG A 333 10.34 24.04 7.18
C ARG A 333 11.11 22.74 7.41
N TYR A 334 10.73 21.72 6.67
CA TYR A 334 11.50 20.48 6.50
C TYR A 334 12.15 20.52 5.13
N THR A 335 13.47 20.36 5.07
CA THR A 335 14.26 20.33 3.84
C THR A 335 14.86 18.94 3.69
N PHE A 336 14.41 18.22 2.67
CA PHE A 336 14.91 16.90 2.30
C PHE A 336 15.99 17.12 1.26
N VAL A 337 17.20 16.61 1.53
CA VAL A 337 18.33 16.71 0.62
C VAL A 337 18.76 15.30 0.27
N SER A 338 18.76 14.99 -1.03
CA SER A 338 19.35 13.78 -1.57
C SER A 338 20.61 14.12 -2.35
N SER A 339 21.69 13.39 -2.05
CA SER A 339 22.97 13.52 -2.75
C SER A 339 23.39 12.15 -3.30
N LEU A 340 23.47 12.05 -4.62
CA LEU A 340 23.81 10.85 -5.36
C LEU A 340 24.91 11.16 -6.39
N GLY A 341 26.18 10.95 -6.00
CA GLY A 341 27.32 11.33 -6.83
C GLY A 341 27.30 12.84 -7.15
N PRO A 342 27.29 13.26 -8.42
CA PRO A 342 27.20 14.67 -8.80
C PRO A 342 25.79 15.27 -8.67
N ILE A 343 24.77 14.44 -8.42
CA ILE A 343 23.38 14.91 -8.33
C ILE A 343 23.11 15.30 -6.88
N ALA A 344 22.80 16.57 -6.65
CA ALA A 344 22.25 17.05 -5.39
C ALA A 344 20.90 17.70 -5.67
N LYS A 345 19.83 17.18 -5.07
CA LYS A 345 18.49 17.72 -5.19
C LYS A 345 17.90 17.94 -3.81
N GLU A 346 17.14 19.01 -3.68
CA GLU A 346 16.43 19.33 -2.45
C GLU A 346 14.94 19.52 -2.70
N VAL A 347 14.14 19.21 -1.68
CA VAL A 347 12.71 19.51 -1.66
C VAL A 347 12.31 19.97 -0.28
N SER A 348 11.48 21.01 -0.22
CA SER A 348 11.03 21.60 1.05
C SER A 348 9.53 21.45 1.24
N ILE A 349 9.12 21.17 2.47
CA ILE A 349 7.72 21.25 2.90
C ILE A 349 7.60 22.15 4.14
N LEU A 350 6.37 22.58 4.42
CA LEU A 350 6.01 23.22 5.68
C LEU A 350 5.18 22.24 6.51
N PHE A 351 5.60 21.98 7.74
CA PHE A 351 4.86 21.17 8.70
C PHE A 351 4.44 22.05 9.88
N GLN A 352 3.18 21.94 10.30
CA GLN A 352 2.65 22.75 11.40
C GLN A 352 2.83 22.02 12.73
N TYR A 353 3.68 22.55 13.58
CA TYR A 353 3.80 22.10 14.95
C TYR A 353 2.73 22.73 15.83
N THR A 354 2.10 21.91 16.67
CA THR A 354 1.06 22.32 17.60
C THR A 354 1.59 22.33 19.04
N PRO A 355 1.05 23.19 19.92
CA PRO A 355 1.34 23.14 21.35
C PRO A 355 1.22 21.73 21.96
N VAL A 356 2.14 21.41 22.87
CA VAL A 356 2.08 20.19 23.68
C VAL A 356 1.33 20.52 24.96
N ARG A 357 0.31 19.72 25.28
CA ARG A 357 -0.45 19.88 26.51
C ARG A 357 0.31 19.28 27.68
N VAL A 358 0.48 20.06 28.75
CA VAL A 358 1.17 19.63 29.97
C VAL A 358 0.20 19.77 31.14
N GLY A 359 -0.14 18.67 31.78
CA GLY A 359 -1.03 18.65 32.96
C GLY A 359 -2.51 18.46 32.66
N LEU A 360 -3.35 18.63 33.69
CA LEU A 360 -4.80 18.45 33.62
C LEU A 360 -5.49 19.67 32.96
N PRO A 361 -6.64 19.47 32.29
CA PRO A 361 -7.42 20.59 31.77
C PRO A 361 -8.01 21.43 32.90
N ILE A 362 -8.23 22.72 32.65
CA ILE A 362 -8.69 23.69 33.64
C ILE A 362 -9.98 24.34 33.16
N VAL A 363 -11.03 24.34 33.98
CA VAL A 363 -12.26 25.11 33.69
C VAL A 363 -12.03 26.57 34.02
N THR A 364 -12.05 27.43 33.01
CA THR A 364 -11.83 28.88 33.16
C THR A 364 -13.13 29.67 33.24
N ARG A 365 -14.18 29.20 32.58
CA ARG A 365 -15.53 29.77 32.66
C ARG A 365 -16.57 28.66 32.76
N LEU A 366 -17.61 28.91 33.53
CA LEU A 366 -18.77 28.04 33.70
C LEU A 366 -20.02 28.93 33.79
N TYR A 367 -21.02 28.68 32.95
CA TYR A 367 -22.27 29.42 32.94
C TYR A 367 -23.46 28.53 32.56
N PRO A 368 -24.56 28.53 33.33
CA PRO A 368 -24.70 29.16 34.63
C PRO A 368 -23.92 28.42 35.72
N THR A 369 -23.57 29.09 36.82
CA THR A 369 -22.90 28.46 37.99
C THR A 369 -23.90 27.76 38.93
N ALA A 370 -25.19 28.04 38.76
CA ALA A 370 -26.27 27.40 39.48
C ALA A 370 -27.38 26.96 38.51
N VAL A 371 -27.89 25.76 38.68
CA VAL A 371 -28.94 25.14 37.86
C VAL A 371 -30.09 24.66 38.75
N LEU A 372 -31.31 24.64 38.23
CA LEU A 372 -32.48 24.19 39.00
C LEU A 372 -32.52 22.67 39.08
N CYS A 373 -32.81 22.15 40.27
CA CYS A 373 -33.04 20.72 40.49
C CYS A 373 -34.26 20.24 39.67
N GLY A 374 -34.14 19.09 39.03
CA GLY A 374 -35.22 18.49 38.25
C GLY A 374 -35.49 19.13 36.88
N VAL A 375 -34.67 20.08 36.43
CA VAL A 375 -34.82 20.76 35.12
C VAL A 375 -33.58 20.56 34.26
N ASN A 376 -33.78 20.14 33.01
CA ASN A 376 -32.71 20.10 32.00
C ASN A 376 -32.20 21.53 31.75
N THR A 377 -30.94 21.80 32.12
CA THR A 377 -30.34 23.12 31.97
C THR A 377 -29.10 23.04 31.10
N MET A 378 -29.00 23.94 30.12
CA MET A 378 -27.81 24.09 29.29
C MET A 378 -26.69 24.77 30.08
N VAL A 379 -25.59 24.04 30.26
CA VAL A 379 -24.37 24.50 30.92
C VAL A 379 -23.29 24.66 29.87
N SER A 380 -22.78 25.88 29.73
CA SER A 380 -21.61 26.20 28.92
C SER A 380 -20.36 26.27 29.80
N PHE A 381 -19.26 25.69 29.32
CA PHE A 381 -17.98 25.80 29.99
C PHE A 381 -16.86 26.09 28.98
N GLN A 382 -15.83 26.81 29.43
CA GLN A 382 -14.60 27.07 28.70
C GLN A 382 -13.44 26.36 29.40
N LEU A 383 -12.73 25.52 28.66
CA LEU A 383 -11.59 24.73 29.13
C LEU A 383 -10.30 25.28 28.55
N GLN A 384 -9.26 25.38 29.36
CA GLN A 384 -7.87 25.54 28.91
C GLN A 384 -7.11 24.22 29.07
N ASN A 385 -5.98 24.09 28.36
CA ASN A 385 -5.17 22.85 28.36
C ASN A 385 -5.99 21.62 27.93
N PHE A 386 -6.98 21.83 27.05
CA PHE A 386 -7.89 20.81 26.52
C PHE A 386 -7.53 20.53 25.05
N PRO A 387 -7.71 19.31 24.51
CA PRO A 387 -7.38 19.06 23.11
C PRO A 387 -8.33 19.85 22.22
N LYS A 388 -7.84 20.27 21.06
CA LYS A 388 -8.70 20.83 20.02
C LYS A 388 -9.71 19.76 19.58
N VAL A 389 -10.99 20.09 19.65
CA VAL A 389 -12.12 19.22 19.28
C VAL A 389 -12.86 19.88 18.13
N THR A 390 -13.15 19.13 17.07
CA THR A 390 -13.95 19.65 15.97
C THR A 390 -15.43 19.71 16.37
N ALA A 391 -16.23 20.54 15.71
CA ALA A 391 -17.67 20.60 15.97
C ALA A 391 -18.38 19.24 15.75
N GLN A 392 -17.85 18.39 14.86
CA GLN A 392 -18.37 17.04 14.61
C GLN A 392 -18.06 16.06 15.74
N ASP A 393 -17.04 16.35 16.54
CA ASP A 393 -16.56 15.53 17.65
C ASP A 393 -17.09 16.03 19.01
N SER A 394 -18.08 16.93 19.03
CA SER A 394 -18.62 17.51 20.28
C SER A 394 -19.05 16.45 21.29
N ASN A 395 -19.70 15.39 20.81
CA ASN A 395 -20.19 14.27 21.61
C ASN A 395 -19.10 13.45 22.32
N LYS A 396 -17.82 13.64 21.98
CA LYS A 396 -16.67 13.01 22.66
C LYS A 396 -16.29 13.73 23.95
N ILE A 397 -16.78 14.96 24.16
CA ILE A 397 -16.61 15.68 25.42
C ILE A 397 -17.68 15.18 26.39
N ILE A 398 -17.24 14.62 27.51
CA ILE A 398 -18.07 14.05 28.55
C ILE A 398 -18.01 14.95 29.78
N ALA A 399 -19.16 15.33 30.30
CA ALA A 399 -19.34 15.98 31.58
C ALA A 399 -20.01 15.00 32.54
N GLN A 400 -19.42 14.75 33.71
CA GLN A 400 -19.88 13.73 34.65
C GLN A 400 -20.13 14.35 36.03
N LEU A 401 -21.30 14.05 36.60
CA LEU A 401 -21.67 14.48 37.95
C LEU A 401 -21.33 13.39 38.96
N ASP A 402 -20.35 13.65 39.83
CA ASP A 402 -19.90 12.66 40.83
C ASP A 402 -20.93 12.42 41.96
N CYS A 403 -21.87 13.33 42.17
CA CYS A 403 -22.82 13.25 43.29
C CYS A 403 -24.10 12.44 43.00
N VAL A 404 -24.41 12.16 41.72
CA VAL A 404 -25.63 11.43 41.30
C VAL A 404 -25.21 10.23 40.48
N ASN A 405 -24.91 9.11 41.14
CA ASN A 405 -24.55 7.82 40.51
C ASN A 405 -23.52 7.92 39.36
N SER A 406 -22.66 8.95 39.37
CA SER A 406 -21.70 9.21 38.29
C SER A 406 -22.35 9.38 36.91
N GLU A 407 -23.54 9.99 36.84
CA GLU A 407 -24.26 10.29 35.59
C GLU A 407 -23.38 11.09 34.61
N THR A 408 -23.45 10.71 33.34
CA THR A 408 -22.63 11.28 32.27
C THR A 408 -23.50 11.98 31.24
N PHE A 409 -23.06 13.16 30.82
CA PHE A 409 -23.71 14.01 29.84
C PHE A 409 -22.69 14.28 28.72
N ARG A 410 -23.11 14.12 27.46
CA ARG A 410 -22.26 14.41 26.31
C ARG A 410 -22.49 15.84 25.85
N ALA A 411 -21.43 16.55 25.47
CA ALA A 411 -21.59 17.91 24.97
C ALA A 411 -22.40 17.90 23.68
N GLU A 412 -23.40 18.77 23.62
CA GLU A 412 -24.29 18.91 22.47
C GLU A 412 -23.60 19.69 21.35
N SER A 413 -22.82 20.71 21.72
CA SER A 413 -22.12 21.56 20.75
C SER A 413 -20.77 22.02 21.29
N VAL A 414 -19.83 22.24 20.36
CA VAL A 414 -18.57 22.95 20.58
C VAL A 414 -18.66 24.24 19.79
N SER A 415 -18.78 25.37 20.50
CA SER A 415 -18.90 26.70 19.88
C SER A 415 -17.55 27.22 19.39
N PHE A 416 -16.48 26.88 20.11
CA PHE A 416 -15.13 27.29 19.79
C PHE A 416 -14.13 26.25 20.32
N SER A 417 -13.10 25.92 19.55
CA SER A 417 -12.01 25.07 20.02
C SER A 417 -10.74 25.35 19.23
N ASP A 418 -9.74 25.88 19.92
CA ASP A 418 -8.38 26.03 19.43
C ASP A 418 -7.38 25.38 20.41
N TYR A 419 -6.09 25.70 20.28
CA TYR A 419 -5.06 25.15 21.17
C TYR A 419 -4.96 25.86 22.52
N GLU A 420 -5.61 27.02 22.67
CA GLU A 420 -5.62 27.79 23.91
C GLU A 420 -6.85 27.46 24.76
N SER A 421 -8.03 27.38 24.13
CA SER A 421 -9.28 27.11 24.81
C SER A 421 -10.31 26.35 23.98
N THR A 422 -11.19 25.63 24.68
CA THR A 422 -12.35 24.94 24.10
C THR A 422 -13.60 25.31 24.87
N THR A 423 -14.62 25.81 24.16
CA THR A 423 -15.93 26.17 24.72
C THR A 423 -16.99 25.21 24.19
N ALA A 424 -17.63 24.50 25.11
CA ALA A 424 -18.68 23.54 24.79
C ALA A 424 -19.93 23.77 25.65
N THR A 425 -21.04 23.21 25.20
CA THR A 425 -22.32 23.23 25.91
C THR A 425 -22.83 21.82 26.15
N VAL A 426 -23.35 21.57 27.34
CA VAL A 426 -23.93 20.29 27.73
C VAL A 426 -25.26 20.53 28.44
N SER A 427 -26.28 19.73 28.13
CA SER A 427 -27.53 19.71 28.89
C SER A 427 -27.36 18.82 30.10
N VAL A 428 -27.49 19.42 31.29
CA VAL A 428 -27.30 18.74 32.57
C VAL A 428 -28.64 18.61 33.27
N TYR A 429 -28.87 17.45 33.87
CA TYR A 429 -30.01 17.13 34.70
C TYR A 429 -29.54 16.56 36.03
N ALA A 430 -30.16 16.94 37.14
CA ALA A 430 -30.00 16.21 38.39
C ALA A 430 -31.23 16.42 39.27
N ASN A 431 -31.66 15.36 39.94
CA ASN A 431 -32.71 15.41 40.96
C ASN A 431 -32.10 15.48 42.37
N PHE A 432 -31.20 16.43 42.57
CA PHE A 432 -30.48 16.66 43.83
C PHE A 432 -30.25 18.17 44.03
N SER A 433 -30.28 18.61 45.28
CA SER A 433 -29.97 19.98 45.70
C SER A 433 -28.63 20.04 46.42
N GLY A 434 -27.71 20.90 45.99
CA GLY A 434 -26.40 21.05 46.63
C GLY A 434 -25.27 21.32 45.62
N ARG A 435 -24.03 21.32 46.11
CA ARG A 435 -22.84 21.46 45.24
C ARG A 435 -22.36 20.08 44.78
N CYS A 436 -22.20 19.93 43.47
CA CYS A 436 -21.74 18.69 42.86
C CYS A 436 -20.44 18.91 42.09
N PRO A 437 -19.44 18.00 42.21
CA PRO A 437 -18.29 18.03 41.32
C PRO A 437 -18.72 17.61 39.91
N LEU A 438 -18.48 18.49 38.96
CA LEU A 438 -18.60 18.27 37.53
C LEU A 438 -17.21 17.99 36.95
N LYS A 439 -16.99 16.74 36.52
CA LYS A 439 -15.77 16.30 35.87
C LYS A 439 -15.94 16.39 34.36
N ILE A 440 -15.05 17.11 33.67
CA ILE A 440 -15.13 17.31 32.22
C ILE A 440 -13.87 16.73 31.58
N TYR A 441 -14.03 15.77 30.67
CA TYR A 441 -12.93 15.11 29.97
C TYR A 441 -13.31 14.74 28.54
N LEU A 442 -12.31 14.43 27.72
CA LEU A 442 -12.53 13.84 26.40
C LEU A 442 -12.51 12.31 26.53
N GLU A 443 -13.45 11.62 25.90
CA GLU A 443 -13.67 10.16 26.00
C GLU A 443 -12.38 9.34 25.86
N GLY A 444 -11.50 9.68 24.93
CA GLY A 444 -10.22 8.97 24.71
C GLY A 444 -9.14 9.18 25.78
N TYR A 445 -9.27 10.19 26.66
CA TYR A 445 -8.32 10.47 27.74
C TYR A 445 -8.80 9.96 29.11
N GLY A 446 -10.09 9.62 29.23
CA GLY A 446 -10.70 9.09 30.45
C GLY A 446 -10.82 10.08 31.60
N GLN A 447 -11.51 9.64 32.66
CA GLN A 447 -11.86 10.44 33.84
C GLN A 447 -10.64 10.88 34.67
N VAL A 448 -9.54 10.14 34.63
CA VAL A 448 -8.30 10.46 35.38
C VAL A 448 -7.71 11.80 34.93
N ASN A 449 -8.00 12.21 33.69
CA ASN A 449 -7.53 13.46 33.09
C ASN A 449 -8.61 14.54 33.05
N ALA A 450 -9.63 14.46 33.91
CA ALA A 450 -10.74 15.40 33.90
C ALA A 450 -10.40 16.75 34.54
N ALA A 451 -10.93 17.82 33.94
CA ALA A 451 -11.09 19.10 34.62
C ALA A 451 -12.19 18.96 35.68
N VAL A 452 -12.00 19.51 36.87
CA VAL A 452 -13.00 19.44 37.95
C VAL A 452 -13.47 20.85 38.28
N VAL A 453 -14.78 21.06 38.26
CA VAL A 453 -15.43 22.31 38.71
C VAL A 453 -16.66 21.98 39.53
N PHE A 454 -17.12 22.87 40.40
CA PHE A 454 -18.35 22.66 41.17
C PHE A 454 -19.53 23.35 40.49
N LEU A 455 -20.60 22.59 40.26
CA LEU A 455 -21.89 23.10 39.80
C LEU A 455 -22.87 23.08 40.99
N SER A 456 -23.60 24.17 41.19
CA SER A 456 -24.60 24.27 42.27
C SER A 456 -25.99 23.92 41.76
N PHE A 457 -26.66 22.95 42.37
CA PHE A 457 -28.06 22.64 42.11
C PHE A 457 -28.91 23.32 43.18
N VAL A 458 -29.79 24.21 42.76
CA VAL A 458 -30.71 24.94 43.64
C VAL A 458 -32.11 24.36 43.53
N ASP A 459 -32.83 24.26 44.64
CA ASP A 459 -34.22 23.84 44.63
C ASP A 459 -35.06 24.75 43.74
N VAL A 460 -36.06 24.17 43.09
CA VAL A 460 -37.06 24.95 42.37
C VAL A 460 -37.76 25.85 43.40
N PRO A 461 -37.67 27.19 43.25
CA PRO A 461 -38.30 28.09 44.20
C PRO A 461 -39.81 27.81 44.22
N LYS A 462 -40.38 27.68 45.42
CA LYS A 462 -41.81 27.39 45.59
C LYS A 462 -42.64 28.48 44.89
N PRO A 463 -43.65 28.11 44.09
CA PRO A 463 -44.56 29.08 43.49
C PRO A 463 -45.17 29.94 44.59
N SER A 464 -45.18 31.25 44.37
CA SER A 464 -45.77 32.20 45.30
C SER A 464 -46.71 33.12 44.56
N VAL A 465 -47.90 33.36 45.13
CA VAL A 465 -48.82 34.33 44.54
C VAL A 465 -48.29 35.73 44.86
N GLN A 466 -47.95 36.48 43.82
CA GLN A 466 -47.44 37.83 43.96
C GLN A 466 -48.58 38.84 44.08
N PHE A 467 -49.67 38.63 43.34
CA PHE A 467 -50.83 39.53 43.33
C PHE A 467 -52.09 38.80 42.88
N TRP A 468 -53.26 39.16 43.41
CA TRP A 468 -54.54 38.72 42.84
C TRP A 468 -55.63 39.80 42.98
N PHE A 469 -56.55 39.83 42.00
CA PHE A 469 -57.67 40.77 41.94
C PHE A 469 -58.88 40.16 41.20
N PRO A 470 -60.13 40.41 41.62
CA PRO A 470 -60.52 41.14 42.83
C PRO A 470 -60.35 40.29 44.10
N ARG A 471 -60.20 40.93 45.26
CA ARG A 471 -60.06 40.22 46.56
C ARG A 471 -61.39 39.67 47.10
N ARG A 472 -62.52 40.12 46.56
CA ARG A 472 -63.89 39.69 46.88
C ARG A 472 -64.73 39.83 45.61
N GLY A 473 -65.64 38.89 45.36
CA GLY A 473 -66.50 38.90 44.17
C GLY A 473 -67.71 37.99 44.34
N SER A 474 -68.75 38.25 43.55
CA SER A 474 -69.96 37.44 43.44
C SER A 474 -69.68 36.17 42.62
N SER A 475 -70.48 35.12 42.82
CA SER A 475 -70.40 33.90 41.99
C SER A 475 -70.35 34.26 40.49
N GLY A 476 -69.36 33.71 39.77
CA GLY A 476 -69.14 33.96 38.33
C GLY A 476 -68.20 35.12 37.98
N THR A 477 -67.59 35.81 38.95
CA THR A 477 -66.55 36.83 38.64
C THR A 477 -65.19 36.19 38.38
N SER A 478 -64.56 36.54 37.26
CA SER A 478 -63.19 36.13 36.91
C SER A 478 -62.17 36.76 37.86
N MET A 479 -61.25 35.95 38.38
CA MET A 479 -60.13 36.39 39.19
C MET A 479 -58.84 36.35 38.36
N THR A 480 -58.05 37.42 38.42
CA THR A 480 -56.69 37.46 37.89
C THR A 480 -55.72 37.15 39.01
N VAL A 481 -54.85 36.14 38.81
CA VAL A 481 -53.78 35.76 39.73
C VAL A 481 -52.45 35.90 39.01
N SER A 482 -51.53 36.67 39.58
CA SER A 482 -50.15 36.77 39.14
C SER A 482 -49.27 35.98 40.11
N THR A 483 -48.54 35.00 39.58
CA THR A 483 -47.67 34.10 40.33
C THR A 483 -46.21 34.36 39.98
N LYS A 484 -45.32 34.15 40.94
CA LYS A 484 -43.86 34.19 40.78
C LYS A 484 -43.33 32.77 40.96
N TYR A 485 -42.37 32.40 40.10
CA TYR A 485 -41.75 31.06 40.07
C TYR A 485 -42.76 29.95 39.75
N PHE A 486 -43.36 30.07 38.58
CA PHE A 486 -44.30 29.07 38.07
C PHE A 486 -43.55 27.95 37.35
N ASP A 487 -44.04 26.71 37.47
CA ASP A 487 -43.46 25.58 36.75
C ASP A 487 -43.70 25.77 35.23
N PRO A 488 -42.64 25.79 34.40
CA PRO A 488 -42.78 25.97 32.96
C PRO A 488 -43.45 24.78 32.25
N HIS A 489 -43.63 23.65 32.93
CA HIS A 489 -44.26 22.45 32.36
C HIS A 489 -45.77 22.35 32.60
N LEU A 490 -46.36 23.27 33.38
CA LEU A 490 -47.82 23.30 33.58
C LEU A 490 -48.54 23.61 32.26
N LYS A 491 -49.47 22.74 31.88
CA LYS A 491 -50.37 22.90 30.74
C LYS A 491 -51.64 23.62 31.17
N ILE A 492 -52.38 24.15 30.20
CA ILE A 492 -53.69 24.78 30.45
C ILE A 492 -54.66 23.83 31.18
N ASP A 493 -54.54 22.52 30.91
CA ASP A 493 -55.36 21.48 31.52
C ASP A 493 -54.98 21.18 32.98
N ASP A 494 -53.83 21.66 33.48
CA ASP A 494 -53.43 21.50 34.88
C ASP A 494 -54.10 22.55 35.78
N PHE A 495 -54.84 23.50 35.21
CA PHE A 495 -55.55 24.57 35.91
C PHE A 495 -57.07 24.37 36.00
N THR A 496 -57.58 23.24 35.51
CA THR A 496 -59.03 22.93 35.50
C THR A 496 -59.53 22.26 36.76
#